data_AF-A0A345RDI4-F1
#
_entry.id   AF-A0A345RDI4-F1
#
_cell.length_a   1.000
_cell.length_b   1.000
_cell.length_c   1.000
_cell.angle_alpha   90.00
_cell.angle_beta   90.00
_cell.angle_gamma   90.00
#
_symmetry.space_group_name_H-M   'P 1'
#
loop_
_entity.id
_entity.type
_entity.pdbx_description
1 polymer ?
#
loop_
_entity_poly.entity_id
_entity_poly.type
_entity_poly.pdbx_seq_one_letter_code
_entity_poly.pdbx_strand_id
1 'polypeptide(L)'
;MTRRIGDHELYHALGAACAAVQRGLDVATYDAAILHASATSEAGECAVELPDFDQARSVMQLAAYGPCAAYEGDVIELARKGKPEDFRKAGDLSDRDLELGVDVQATDVAVNILATQHLVKRLKVSGFAKLSKTLRDVGNQNVEPLMLSDFVPRSAALAAVRVARKRLDDYMDPPVERAEAHKMRVKDLIGRKLR
;
A
#
# COMPACT_ATOMS: atom_id res chain seq x y z
N MET A 1 0.29 21.92 -6.29
CA MET A 1 1.61 21.91 -5.64
C MET A 1 2.26 20.59 -5.99
N THR A 2 3.40 20.60 -6.66
CA THR A 2 4.21 19.39 -6.89
C THR A 2 4.71 18.87 -5.55
N ARG A 3 4.57 17.56 -5.31
CA ARG A 3 5.03 16.93 -4.07
C ARG A 3 6.56 16.96 -4.06
N ARG A 4 7.17 17.06 -2.87
CA ARG A 4 8.62 16.87 -2.76
C ARG A 4 8.96 15.42 -3.17
N ILE A 5 9.92 15.23 -4.06
CA ILE A 5 10.33 13.90 -4.56
C ILE A 5 10.59 12.91 -3.41
N GLY A 6 11.32 13.32 -2.37
CA GLY A 6 11.57 12.45 -1.21
C GLY A 6 10.30 12.03 -0.44
N ASP A 7 9.24 12.84 -0.45
CA ASP A 7 7.95 12.44 0.13
C ASP A 7 7.24 11.44 -0.80
N HIS A 8 7.36 11.62 -2.12
CA HIS A 8 6.83 10.71 -3.12
C HIS A 8 7.47 9.32 -3.01
N GLU A 9 8.81 9.24 -2.97
CA GLU A 9 9.53 7.97 -2.80
C GLU A 9 9.26 7.30 -1.46
N LEU A 10 9.04 8.08 -0.39
CA LEU A 10 8.62 7.51 0.89
C LEU A 10 7.30 6.75 0.77
N TYR A 11 6.34 7.26 -0.02
CA TYR A 11 5.10 6.53 -0.24
C TYR A 11 5.31 5.23 -1.01
N HIS A 12 6.20 5.20 -2.01
CA HIS A 12 6.57 3.94 -2.69
C HIS A 12 7.21 2.95 -1.72
N ALA A 13 8.14 3.39 -0.87
CA ALA A 13 8.80 2.52 0.10
C ALA A 13 7.81 1.91 1.11
N LEU A 14 6.91 2.73 1.66
CA LEU A 14 5.84 2.26 2.55
C LEU A 14 4.86 1.33 1.81
N GLY A 15 4.55 1.64 0.55
CA GLY A 15 3.72 0.83 -0.32
C GLY A 15 4.35 -0.52 -0.64
N ALA A 16 5.68 -0.57 -0.84
CA ALA A 16 6.41 -1.81 -1.10
C ALA A 16 6.41 -2.74 0.12
N ALA A 17 6.57 -2.19 1.33
CA ALA A 17 6.43 -2.95 2.57
C ALA A 17 5.03 -3.59 2.72
N CYS A 18 3.98 -2.82 2.43
CA CYS A 18 2.60 -3.32 2.45
C CYS A 18 2.37 -4.39 1.38
N ALA A 19 2.84 -4.14 0.16
CA ALA A 19 2.75 -5.06 -0.98
C ALA A 19 3.47 -6.39 -0.71
N ALA A 20 4.67 -6.35 -0.15
CA ALA A 20 5.44 -7.53 0.25
C ALA A 20 4.62 -8.44 1.18
N VAL A 21 4.02 -7.86 2.22
CA VAL A 21 3.15 -8.62 3.13
C VAL A 21 1.88 -9.11 2.43
N GLN A 22 1.27 -8.29 1.57
CA GLN A 22 0.06 -8.64 0.84
C GLN A 22 0.27 -9.79 -0.16
N ARG A 23 1.45 -9.89 -0.76
CA ARG A 23 1.88 -10.99 -1.63
C ARG A 23 2.35 -12.23 -0.88
N GLY A 24 2.33 -12.19 0.46
CA GLY A 24 2.59 -13.36 1.29
C GLY A 24 4.07 -13.70 1.43
N LEU A 25 4.97 -12.71 1.28
CA LEU A 25 6.38 -12.91 1.58
C LEU A 25 6.54 -13.45 3.00
N ASP A 26 7.31 -14.54 3.11
CA ASP A 26 7.66 -15.12 4.41
C ASP A 26 8.55 -14.16 5.21
N VAL A 27 8.77 -14.48 6.48
CA VAL A 27 9.51 -13.62 7.39
C VAL A 27 10.97 -13.48 6.98
N ALA A 28 11.64 -14.57 6.58
CA ALA A 28 13.06 -14.55 6.24
C ALA A 28 13.30 -13.73 4.95
N THR A 29 12.44 -13.92 3.94
CA THR A 29 12.51 -13.17 2.68
C THR A 29 12.24 -11.68 2.89
N TYR A 30 11.26 -11.32 3.74
CA TYR A 30 11.00 -9.92 4.08
C TYR A 30 12.16 -9.29 4.85
N ASP A 31 12.73 -10.02 5.81
CA ASP A 31 13.81 -9.51 6.66
C ASP A 31 15.11 -9.31 5.89
N ALA A 32 15.34 -10.10 4.83
CA ALA A 32 16.48 -9.98 3.93
C ALA A 32 16.24 -9.04 2.73
N ALA A 33 15.02 -8.55 2.53
CA ALA A 33 14.70 -7.68 1.40
C ALA A 33 15.41 -6.32 1.53
N ILE A 34 16.02 -5.86 0.45
CA ILE A 34 16.77 -4.60 0.42
C ILE A 34 15.90 -3.51 -0.21
N LEU A 35 15.73 -2.40 0.49
CA LEU A 35 15.13 -1.18 -0.04
C LEU A 35 16.20 -0.33 -0.71
N HIS A 36 16.07 -0.17 -2.02
CA HIS A 36 16.81 0.81 -2.80
C HIS A 36 15.96 2.07 -2.91
N ALA A 37 16.48 3.18 -2.40
CA ALA A 37 15.80 4.47 -2.51
C ALA A 37 16.80 5.56 -2.87
N SER A 38 16.51 6.27 -3.95
CA SER A 38 17.25 7.44 -4.38
C SER A 38 16.29 8.59 -4.62
N ALA A 39 16.68 9.80 -4.22
CA ALA A 39 15.88 10.99 -4.44
C ALA A 39 16.81 12.18 -4.65
N THR A 40 16.91 12.61 -5.90
CA THR A 40 17.63 13.82 -6.32
C THR A 40 16.67 15.01 -6.38
N SER A 41 17.15 16.16 -6.86
CA SER A 41 16.29 17.32 -7.13
C SER A 41 15.37 17.15 -8.33
N GLU A 42 15.65 16.18 -9.21
CA GLU A 42 14.98 16.03 -10.52
C GLU A 42 14.26 14.69 -10.68
N ALA A 43 14.74 13.64 -10.01
CA ALA A 43 14.20 12.30 -10.12
C ALA A 43 14.29 11.55 -8.78
N GLY A 44 13.39 10.60 -8.59
CA GLY A 44 13.42 9.64 -7.50
C GLY A 44 13.22 8.23 -8.04
N GLU A 45 13.73 7.26 -7.29
CA GLU A 45 13.49 5.85 -7.55
C GLU A 45 13.42 5.11 -6.22
N CYS A 46 12.42 4.24 -6.10
CA CYS A 46 12.25 3.35 -4.97
C CYS A 46 11.96 1.94 -5.47
N ALA A 47 12.80 0.98 -5.09
CA ALA A 47 12.66 -0.42 -5.45
C ALA A 47 12.96 -1.33 -4.25
N VAL A 48 12.37 -2.52 -4.24
CA VAL A 48 12.71 -3.56 -3.27
C VAL A 48 13.34 -4.72 -4.03
N GLU A 49 14.56 -5.05 -3.65
CA GLU A 49 15.27 -6.21 -4.18
C GLU A 49 14.80 -7.47 -3.43
N LEU A 50 14.38 -8.47 -4.21
CA LEU A 50 13.98 -9.78 -3.76
C LEU A 50 14.70 -10.85 -4.58
N PRO A 51 14.94 -12.05 -4.01
CA PRO A 51 15.66 -13.12 -4.71
C PRO A 51 14.89 -13.70 -5.90
N ASP A 52 13.56 -13.61 -5.89
CA ASP A 52 12.68 -14.10 -6.95
C ASP A 52 12.13 -12.93 -7.79
N PHE A 53 12.34 -12.99 -9.11
CA PHE A 53 11.96 -11.92 -10.02
C PHE A 53 10.44 -11.73 -10.12
N ASP A 54 9.67 -12.80 -10.12
CA ASP A 54 8.21 -12.73 -10.24
C ASP A 54 7.60 -12.13 -8.97
N GLN A 55 8.14 -12.47 -7.80
CA GLN A 55 7.80 -11.82 -6.53
C GLN A 55 8.22 -10.35 -6.51
N ALA A 56 9.44 -10.02 -6.93
CA ALA A 56 9.92 -8.63 -7.04
C ALA A 56 8.97 -7.80 -7.90
N ARG A 57 8.65 -8.29 -9.10
CA ARG A 57 7.68 -7.67 -10.00
C ARG A 57 6.33 -7.51 -9.30
N SER A 58 5.78 -8.57 -8.72
CA SER A 58 4.46 -8.55 -8.08
C SER A 58 4.35 -7.54 -6.92
N VAL A 59 5.44 -7.32 -6.18
CA VAL A 59 5.54 -6.29 -5.15
C VAL A 59 5.63 -4.90 -5.77
N MET A 60 6.49 -4.70 -6.78
CA MET A 60 6.66 -3.43 -7.48
C MET A 60 5.36 -2.93 -8.11
N GLN A 61 4.58 -3.82 -8.74
CA GLN A 61 3.29 -3.45 -9.36
C GLN A 61 2.31 -2.83 -8.34
N LEU A 62 2.29 -3.32 -7.10
CA LEU A 62 1.47 -2.73 -6.04
C LEU A 62 2.12 -1.47 -5.45
N ALA A 63 3.43 -1.50 -5.24
CA ALA A 63 4.20 -0.40 -4.69
C ALA A 63 4.10 0.88 -5.54
N ALA A 64 3.95 0.75 -6.86
CA ALA A 64 3.71 1.85 -7.80
C ALA A 64 2.49 2.72 -7.41
N TYR A 65 1.49 2.14 -6.75
CA TYR A 65 0.31 2.87 -6.27
C TYR A 65 0.46 3.47 -4.86
N GLY A 66 1.59 3.23 -4.19
CA GLY A 66 1.88 3.79 -2.86
C GLY A 66 1.61 5.30 -2.73
N PRO A 67 2.07 6.15 -3.69
CA PRO A 67 1.87 7.59 -3.67
C PRO A 67 0.39 8.04 -3.65
N CYS A 68 -0.54 7.20 -4.13
CA CYS A 68 -1.97 7.49 -4.04
C CYS A 68 -2.48 7.51 -2.59
N ALA A 69 -1.68 7.10 -1.60
CA ALA A 69 -2.05 7.22 -0.19
C ALA A 69 -2.24 8.67 0.26
N ALA A 70 -1.62 9.64 -0.42
CA ALA A 70 -1.85 11.05 -0.18
C ALA A 70 -3.22 11.55 -0.67
N TYR A 71 -3.97 10.74 -1.42
CA TYR A 71 -5.29 11.10 -1.91
C TYR A 71 -6.29 11.25 -0.75
N GLU A 72 -6.93 12.40 -0.67
CA GLU A 72 -7.88 12.73 0.40
C GLU A 72 -9.31 12.22 0.13
N GLY A 73 -9.59 11.76 -1.09
CA GLY A 73 -10.89 11.23 -1.49
C GLY A 73 -11.12 9.75 -1.15
N ASP A 74 -12.15 9.16 -1.75
CA ASP A 74 -12.48 7.74 -1.57
C ASP A 74 -11.54 6.86 -2.41
N VAL A 75 -10.53 6.29 -1.74
CA VAL A 75 -9.55 5.36 -2.32
C VAL A 75 -10.19 4.10 -2.89
N ILE A 76 -11.28 3.62 -2.29
CA ILE A 76 -11.93 2.38 -2.75
C ILE A 76 -12.66 2.65 -4.07
N GLU A 77 -13.31 3.81 -4.20
CA GLU A 77 -13.88 4.26 -5.47
C GLU A 77 -12.81 4.52 -6.54
N LEU A 78 -11.71 5.19 -6.17
CA LEU A 78 -10.57 5.40 -7.05
C LEU A 78 -10.04 4.05 -7.57
N ALA A 79 -9.86 3.07 -6.70
CA ALA A 79 -9.35 1.76 -7.07
C ALA A 79 -10.29 0.98 -8.00
N ARG A 80 -11.61 1.11 -7.82
CA ARG A 80 -12.62 0.34 -8.56
C ARG A 80 -13.04 0.97 -9.89
N LYS A 81 -13.10 2.29 -9.96
CA LYS A 81 -13.64 3.04 -11.11
C LYS A 81 -12.64 4.01 -11.73
N GLY A 82 -11.51 4.24 -11.07
CA GLY A 82 -10.49 5.17 -11.55
C GLY A 82 -9.90 4.71 -12.87
N LYS A 83 -9.73 5.67 -13.78
CA LYS A 83 -8.91 5.51 -14.97
C LYS A 83 -7.44 5.77 -14.61
N PRO A 84 -6.47 5.35 -15.43
CA PRO A 84 -5.05 5.62 -15.17
C PRO A 84 -4.74 7.09 -14.82
N GLU A 85 -5.40 8.03 -15.49
CA GLU A 85 -5.27 9.48 -15.24
C GLU A 85 -5.79 9.93 -13.86
N ASP A 86 -6.75 9.21 -13.27
CA ASP A 86 -7.23 9.50 -11.93
C ASP A 86 -6.18 9.09 -10.90
N PHE A 87 -5.53 7.94 -11.10
CA PHE A 87 -4.39 7.51 -10.27
C PHE A 87 -3.20 8.45 -10.42
N ARG A 88 -2.89 8.87 -11.65
CA ARG A 88 -1.87 9.88 -11.93
C ARG A 88 -2.07 11.12 -11.07
N LYS A 89 -3.27 11.69 -11.09
CA LYS A 89 -3.61 12.88 -10.29
C LYS A 89 -3.61 12.63 -8.79
N ALA A 90 -4.10 11.47 -8.35
CA ALA A 90 -4.19 11.11 -6.94
C ALA A 90 -2.81 10.89 -6.30
N GLY A 91 -1.91 10.24 -7.04
CA GLY A 91 -0.58 9.84 -6.57
C GLY A 91 0.56 10.77 -7.01
N ASP A 92 0.36 11.62 -8.01
CA ASP A 92 1.43 12.26 -8.79
C ASP A 92 2.29 11.21 -9.54
N LEU A 93 1.65 10.15 -10.04
CA LEU A 93 2.33 8.98 -10.61
C LEU A 93 3.00 9.30 -11.95
N SER A 94 4.18 8.71 -12.17
CA SER A 94 4.86 8.76 -13.46
C SER A 94 4.20 7.82 -14.48
N ASP A 95 4.57 7.95 -15.75
CA ASP A 95 4.15 6.99 -16.79
C ASP A 95 4.60 5.57 -16.45
N ARG A 96 5.81 5.42 -15.89
CA ARG A 96 6.37 4.13 -15.50
C ARG A 96 5.58 3.48 -14.37
N ASP A 97 5.10 4.24 -13.40
CA ASP A 97 4.26 3.72 -12.33
C ASP A 97 2.94 3.14 -12.86
N LEU A 98 2.34 3.83 -13.83
CA LEU A 98 1.10 3.38 -14.47
C LEU A 98 1.34 2.13 -15.32
N GLU A 99 2.47 2.04 -16.02
CA GLU A 99 2.88 0.86 -16.79
C GLU A 99 3.16 -0.35 -15.90
N LEU A 100 3.77 -0.16 -14.73
CA LEU A 100 3.99 -1.21 -13.75
C LEU A 100 2.66 -1.76 -13.20
N GLY A 101 1.69 -0.88 -12.97
CA GLY A 101 0.39 -1.22 -12.39
C GLY A 101 -0.59 -1.97 -13.32
N VAL A 102 -0.21 -2.23 -14.58
CA VAL A 102 -1.04 -2.97 -15.54
C VAL A 102 -1.32 -4.39 -15.00
N ASP A 103 -2.57 -4.84 -15.14
CA ASP A 103 -3.09 -6.15 -14.72
C ASP A 103 -3.18 -6.41 -13.20
N VAL A 104 -3.06 -5.39 -12.35
CA VAL A 104 -3.27 -5.53 -10.91
C VAL A 104 -4.77 -5.47 -10.57
N GLN A 105 -5.22 -6.39 -9.71
CA GLN A 105 -6.61 -6.40 -9.24
C GLN A 105 -6.94 -5.12 -8.46
N ALA A 106 -8.07 -4.49 -8.77
CA ALA A 106 -8.52 -3.26 -8.11
C ALA A 106 -8.60 -3.38 -6.58
N THR A 107 -9.01 -4.55 -6.07
CA THR A 107 -9.05 -4.82 -4.63
C THR A 107 -7.67 -4.83 -4.01
N ASP A 108 -6.67 -5.36 -4.72
CA ASP A 108 -5.29 -5.38 -4.24
C ASP A 108 -4.70 -3.97 -4.20
N VAL A 109 -4.96 -3.15 -5.23
CA VAL A 109 -4.57 -1.74 -5.27
C VAL A 109 -5.19 -0.97 -4.11
N ALA A 110 -6.50 -1.14 -3.87
CA ALA A 110 -7.21 -0.49 -2.77
C ALA A 110 -6.58 -0.85 -1.41
N VAL A 111 -6.31 -2.14 -1.18
CA VAL A 111 -5.66 -2.61 0.06
C VAL A 111 -4.29 -1.96 0.23
N ASN A 112 -3.47 -1.91 -0.82
CA ASN A 112 -2.13 -1.35 -0.72
C ASN A 112 -2.14 0.16 -0.41
N ILE A 113 -2.99 0.93 -1.10
CA ILE A 113 -3.14 2.37 -0.85
C ILE A 113 -3.64 2.62 0.58
N LEU A 114 -4.67 1.90 1.02
CA LEU A 114 -5.23 2.04 2.37
C LEU A 114 -4.24 1.62 3.47
N ALA A 115 -3.44 0.58 3.23
CA ALA A 115 -2.40 0.14 4.16
C ALA A 115 -1.30 1.20 4.26
N THR A 116 -0.88 1.77 3.13
CA THR A 116 0.08 2.86 3.08
C THR A 116 -0.45 4.10 3.83
N GLN A 117 -1.72 4.47 3.63
CA GLN A 117 -2.38 5.53 4.43
C GLN A 117 -2.33 5.26 5.92
N HIS A 118 -2.52 4.01 6.33
CA HIS A 118 -2.45 3.63 7.74
C HIS A 118 -1.04 3.82 8.32
N LEU A 119 0.01 3.41 7.60
CA LEU A 119 1.40 3.61 8.01
C LEU A 119 1.73 5.11 8.14
N VAL A 120 1.36 5.91 7.14
CA VAL A 120 1.59 7.37 7.13
C VAL A 120 0.91 8.04 8.33
N LYS A 121 -0.34 7.68 8.63
CA LYS A 121 -1.06 8.18 9.81
C LYS A 121 -0.35 7.83 11.13
N ARG A 122 0.24 6.63 11.23
CA ARG A 122 0.99 6.21 12.43
C ARG A 122 2.31 6.96 12.60
N LEU A 123 3.00 7.26 11.50
CA LEU A 123 4.24 8.04 11.52
C LEU A 123 4.03 9.48 12.00
N LYS A 124 2.82 10.03 11.78
CA LYS A 124 2.49 11.45 11.97
C LYS A 124 3.38 12.35 11.09
N VAL A 125 3.08 13.65 11.09
CA VAL A 125 3.80 14.63 10.27
C VAL A 125 5.31 14.62 10.55
N SER A 126 5.71 14.55 11.82
CA SER A 126 7.12 14.58 12.22
C SER A 126 7.88 13.30 11.84
N GLY A 127 7.28 12.12 12.02
CA GLY A 127 7.91 10.85 11.65
C GLY A 127 8.04 10.71 10.14
N PHE A 128 7.00 11.12 9.39
CA PHE A 128 7.03 11.12 7.92
C PHE A 128 8.14 12.05 7.39
N ALA A 129 8.22 13.28 7.90
CA ALA A 129 9.27 14.22 7.51
C ALA A 129 10.68 13.70 7.84
N LYS A 130 10.85 13.02 8.98
CA LYS A 130 12.12 12.42 9.38
C LYS A 130 12.53 11.29 8.44
N LEU A 131 11.61 10.36 8.13
CA LEU A 131 11.90 9.25 7.22
C LEU A 131 12.14 9.72 5.78
N SER A 132 11.37 10.70 5.30
CA SER A 132 11.58 11.32 3.98
C SER A 132 12.96 11.96 3.89
N LYS A 133 13.41 12.62 4.97
CA LYS A 133 14.80 13.11 5.05
C LYS A 133 15.80 11.95 5.02
N THR A 134 15.59 10.89 5.81
CA THR A 134 16.49 9.73 5.83
C THR A 134 16.62 9.09 4.45
N LEU A 135 15.53 8.89 3.70
CA LEU A 135 15.60 8.36 2.34
C LEU A 135 16.43 9.25 1.40
N ARG A 136 16.23 10.57 1.46
CA ARG A 136 17.06 11.51 0.70
C ARG A 136 18.53 11.44 1.10
N ASP A 137 18.82 11.35 2.40
CA ASP A 137 20.18 11.33 2.90
C ASP A 137 20.89 10.02 2.50
N VAL A 138 20.22 8.87 2.62
CA VAL A 138 20.74 7.55 2.18
C VAL A 138 21.04 7.55 0.68
N GLY A 139 20.10 8.01 -0.15
CA GLY A 139 20.27 8.06 -1.60
C GLY A 139 21.39 9.00 -2.07
N ASN A 140 21.66 10.08 -1.32
CA ASN A 140 22.73 11.04 -1.66
C ASN A 140 24.12 10.63 -1.15
N GLN A 141 24.18 9.83 -0.09
CA GLN A 141 25.43 9.49 0.59
C GLN A 141 25.99 8.11 0.18
N ASN A 142 25.33 7.37 -0.72
CA ASN A 142 25.68 5.98 -1.08
C ASN A 142 25.88 5.11 0.18
N VAL A 143 25.04 5.34 1.20
CA VAL A 143 25.10 4.54 2.44
C VAL A 143 24.61 3.13 2.11
N GLU A 144 25.17 2.15 2.83
CA GLU A 144 24.87 0.72 2.69
C GLU A 144 23.37 0.41 2.48
N PRO A 145 23.06 -0.68 1.75
CA PRO A 145 21.68 -1.07 1.44
C PRO A 145 20.80 -1.11 2.70
N LEU A 146 19.66 -0.43 2.65
CA LEU A 146 18.73 -0.36 3.76
C LEU A 146 17.86 -1.62 3.76
N MET A 147 17.87 -2.40 4.85
CA MET A 147 16.94 -3.52 4.95
C MET A 147 15.50 -2.99 5.06
N LEU A 148 14.58 -3.62 4.32
CA LEU A 148 13.16 -3.25 4.34
C LEU A 148 12.58 -3.40 5.75
N SER A 149 13.03 -4.40 6.50
CA SER A 149 12.65 -4.69 7.89
C SER A 149 13.08 -3.61 8.88
N ASP A 150 14.27 -3.01 8.68
CA ASP A 150 14.76 -1.89 9.47
C ASP A 150 13.99 -0.61 9.17
N PHE A 151 13.55 -0.45 7.93
CA PHE A 151 12.78 0.72 7.50
C PHE A 151 11.31 0.65 7.89
N VAL A 152 10.65 -0.48 7.60
CA VAL A 152 9.27 -0.78 7.96
C VAL A 152 9.22 -2.18 8.56
N PRO A 153 9.08 -2.30 9.90
CA PRO A 153 8.95 -3.60 10.54
C PRO A 153 7.78 -4.38 9.95
N ARG A 154 8.00 -5.67 9.63
CA ARG A 154 6.98 -6.55 9.03
C ARG A 154 5.67 -6.55 9.82
N SER A 155 5.75 -6.50 11.14
CA SER A 155 4.59 -6.45 12.03
C SER A 155 3.73 -5.20 11.83
N ALA A 156 4.33 -4.05 11.52
CA ALA A 156 3.63 -2.81 11.21
C ALA A 156 2.95 -2.89 9.84
N ALA A 157 3.65 -3.39 8.81
CA ALA A 157 3.09 -3.62 7.48
C ALA A 157 1.91 -4.61 7.53
N LEU A 158 2.08 -5.73 8.26
CA LEU A 158 1.01 -6.71 8.46
C LEU A 158 -0.21 -6.12 9.17
N ALA A 159 0.00 -5.33 10.22
CA ALA A 159 -1.10 -4.64 10.89
C ALA A 159 -1.82 -3.67 9.95
N ALA A 160 -1.08 -2.92 9.12
CA ALA A 160 -1.64 -2.00 8.14
C ALA A 160 -2.49 -2.72 7.08
N VAL A 161 -1.98 -3.82 6.51
CA VAL A 161 -2.72 -4.65 5.54
C VAL A 161 -3.99 -5.23 6.16
N ARG A 162 -3.95 -5.69 7.42
CA ARG A 162 -5.14 -6.18 8.13
C ARG A 162 -6.20 -5.09 8.31
N VAL A 163 -5.78 -3.88 8.68
CA VAL A 163 -6.69 -2.73 8.80
C VAL A 163 -7.29 -2.34 7.45
N ALA A 164 -6.47 -2.33 6.39
CA ALA A 164 -6.90 -2.02 5.04
C ALA A 164 -7.93 -3.02 4.51
N ARG A 165 -7.66 -4.34 4.67
CA ARG A 165 -8.60 -5.40 4.28
C ARG A 165 -9.92 -5.27 5.02
N LYS A 166 -9.89 -5.09 6.35
CA LYS A 166 -11.11 -4.86 7.14
C LYS A 166 -11.91 -3.66 6.62
N ARG A 167 -11.24 -2.54 6.31
CA ARG A 167 -11.91 -1.35 5.78
C ARG A 167 -12.53 -1.59 4.41
N LEU A 168 -11.88 -2.35 3.53
CA LEU A 168 -12.44 -2.75 2.25
C LEU A 168 -13.65 -3.68 2.45
N ASP A 169 -13.57 -4.65 3.33
CA ASP A 169 -14.67 -5.57 3.65
C ASP A 169 -15.88 -4.81 4.21
N ASP A 170 -15.65 -3.86 5.14
CA ASP A 170 -16.71 -3.03 5.73
C ASP A 170 -17.36 -2.09 4.69
N TYR A 171 -16.65 -1.72 3.63
CA TYR A 171 -17.18 -0.93 2.53
C TYR A 171 -18.00 -1.79 1.54
N MET A 172 -17.50 -2.98 1.21
CA MET A 172 -18.15 -3.88 0.25
C MET A 172 -19.38 -4.58 0.85
N ASP A 173 -19.39 -4.77 2.17
CA ASP A 173 -20.47 -5.40 2.91
C ASP A 173 -20.69 -4.68 4.26
N PRO A 174 -21.49 -3.60 4.28
CA PRO A 174 -21.71 -2.79 5.48
C PRO A 174 -22.19 -3.62 6.68
N PRO A 175 -21.69 -3.36 7.92
CA PRO A 175 -22.04 -4.16 9.10
C PRO A 175 -23.55 -4.24 9.40
N VAL A 176 -24.31 -3.19 9.05
CA VAL A 176 -25.77 -3.15 9.23
C VAL A 176 -26.44 -4.15 8.29
N GLU A 177 -26.02 -4.18 7.02
CA GLU A 177 -26.56 -5.10 6.01
C GLU A 177 -26.23 -6.56 6.36
N ARG A 178 -25.01 -6.84 6.87
CA ARG A 178 -24.65 -8.16 7.42
C ARG A 178 -25.53 -8.58 8.58
N ALA A 179 -25.78 -7.68 9.52
CA ALA A 179 -26.61 -7.96 10.70
C ALA A 179 -28.07 -8.22 10.31
N GLU A 180 -28.61 -7.49 9.35
CA GLU A 180 -29.97 -7.68 8.84
C GLU A 180 -30.10 -8.97 8.03
N ALA A 181 -29.15 -9.26 7.13
CA ALA A 181 -29.11 -10.52 6.38
C ALA A 181 -29.00 -11.74 7.32
N HIS A 182 -28.20 -11.64 8.38
CA HIS A 182 -28.11 -12.68 9.40
C HIS A 182 -29.43 -12.87 10.17
N LYS A 183 -30.06 -11.78 10.61
CA LYS A 183 -31.38 -11.83 11.27
C LYS A 183 -32.46 -12.48 10.39
N MET A 184 -32.48 -12.17 9.09
CA MET A 184 -33.44 -12.78 8.15
C MET A 184 -33.19 -14.28 7.97
N ARG A 185 -31.93 -14.70 7.77
CA ARG A 185 -31.56 -16.14 7.70
C ARG A 185 -31.97 -16.92 8.94
N VAL A 186 -31.76 -16.36 10.13
CA VAL A 186 -32.15 -17.00 11.40
C VAL A 186 -33.67 -17.15 11.50
N LYS A 187 -34.44 -16.12 11.12
CA LYS A 187 -35.92 -16.20 11.07
C LYS A 187 -36.42 -17.29 10.13
N ASP A 188 -35.84 -17.41 8.93
CA ASP A 188 -36.21 -18.43 7.95
C ASP A 188 -35.89 -19.85 8.43
N LEU A 189 -34.75 -20.04 9.09
CA LEU A 189 -34.36 -21.32 9.69
C LEU A 189 -35.30 -21.76 10.81
N ILE A 190 -35.75 -20.81 11.65
CA ILE A 190 -36.72 -21.08 12.72
C ILE A 190 -38.11 -21.38 12.11
N GLY A 191 -38.54 -20.61 11.12
CA GLY A 191 -39.84 -20.79 10.46
C GLY A 191 -39.98 -22.12 9.70
N ARG A 192 -38.87 -22.70 9.24
CA ARG A 192 -38.85 -24.03 8.60
C ARG A 192 -38.83 -25.21 9.59
N LYS A 193 -38.38 -25.00 10.83
CA LYS A 193 -38.39 -26.04 11.89
C LYS A 193 -39.73 -26.17 12.62
N LEU A 194 -40.63 -25.20 12.43
CA LEU A 194 -41.96 -25.14 13.06
C LEU A 194 -43.08 -25.58 12.11
N ARG A 195 -42.75 -26.11 10.93
CA ARG A 195 -43.67 -26.75 9.98
C ARG A 195 -43.27 -28.21 9.84
#